data_AF-A0A5B6VVH0-F1
#
_entry.id   AF-A0A5B6VVH0-F1
#
_cell.length_a   1.000
_cell.length_b   1.000
_cell.length_c   1.000
_cell.angle_alpha   90.00
_cell.angle_beta   90.00
_cell.angle_gamma   90.00
#
_symmetry.space_group_name_H-M   'P 1'
#
loop_
_entity.id
_entity.type
_entity.pdbx_description
1 polymer ?
#
loop_
_entity_poly.entity_id
_entity_poly.type
_entity_poly.pdbx_seq_one_letter_code
_entity_poly.pdbx_strand_id
1 'polypeptide(L)' 'MRFSHIEKIYLGYHGQRGNFASNNIHERLDRGVANPSWYNLFPNYRLTHLNSPCSDHLLILLDK' A
#
# COMPACT_ATOMS: atom_id res chain seq x y z
N MET A 1 -4.44 23.18 6.42
CA MET A 1 -5.51 22.23 6.03
C MET A 1 -5.49 21.06 7.01
N ARG A 2 -6.50 20.96 7.89
CA ARG A 2 -6.62 19.88 8.89
C ARG A 2 -7.44 18.74 8.29
N PHE A 3 -6.83 17.57 8.11
CA PHE A 3 -7.55 16.34 7.79
C PHE A 3 -8.10 15.76 9.09
N SER A 4 -9.38 15.96 9.38
CA SER A 4 -10.05 15.32 10.50
C SER A 4 -10.60 13.96 10.05
N HIS A 5 -10.08 12.87 10.63
CA HIS A 5 -10.66 11.51 10.66
C HIS A 5 -10.61 10.63 9.39
N ILE A 6 -9.70 10.88 8.45
CA ILE A 6 -9.36 9.88 7.42
C ILE A 6 -8.02 9.24 7.78
N GLU A 7 -8.03 7.94 8.07
CA GLU A 7 -6.79 7.18 8.22
C GLU A 7 -6.25 6.86 6.82
N LYS A 8 -5.19 7.56 6.44
CA LYS A 8 -4.42 7.20 5.25
C LYS A 8 -3.56 6.00 5.62
N ILE A 9 -3.89 4.84 5.08
CA ILE A 9 -3.04 3.67 5.23
C ILE A 9 -1.94 3.76 4.16
N TYR A 10 -0.70 3.91 4.61
CA TYR A 10 0.45 3.97 3.72
C TYR A 10 0.80 2.57 3.23
N LEU A 11 0.27 2.21 2.07
CA LEU A 11 0.60 1.01 1.32
C LEU A 11 1.84 1.31 0.46
N GLY A 12 2.86 0.47 0.61
CA GLY A 12 4.29 0.70 0.30
C GLY A 12 4.70 0.95 -1.17
N TYR A 13 6.00 0.77 -1.39
CA TYR A 13 6.78 1.25 -2.54
C TYR A 13 6.59 0.40 -3.82
N HIS A 14 6.35 1.03 -4.97
CA HIS A 14 6.57 0.46 -6.30
C HIS A 14 8.03 0.55 -6.70
N GLY A 15 8.55 -0.36 -7.51
CA GLY A 15 9.84 -0.19 -8.17
C GLY A 15 9.96 -1.10 -9.40
N GLN A 16 10.03 -0.52 -10.59
CA GLN A 16 10.26 -1.27 -11.82
C GLN A 16 11.69 -1.09 -12.34
N ARG A 17 12.37 -2.24 -12.46
CA ARG A 17 13.50 -2.61 -13.31
C ARG A 17 14.42 -1.48 -13.79
N GLY A 18 15.41 -1.24 -12.94
CA GLY A 18 16.75 -0.76 -13.28
C GLY A 18 17.62 -0.96 -12.06
N ASN A 19 18.17 -2.17 -11.87
CA ASN A 19 18.97 -2.58 -10.69
C ASN A 19 20.36 -1.89 -10.61
N PHE A 20 20.41 -0.59 -10.88
CA PHE A 20 21.53 0.27 -10.53
C PHE A 20 21.03 1.23 -9.46
N ALA A 21 21.80 1.44 -8.39
CA ALA A 21 21.43 2.36 -7.31
C ALA A 21 21.10 3.78 -7.83
N SER A 22 21.56 4.13 -9.03
CA SER A 22 21.32 5.40 -9.72
C SER A 22 19.95 5.52 -10.39
N ASN A 23 19.18 4.44 -10.58
CA ASN A 23 17.92 4.46 -11.35
C ASN A 23 16.73 3.79 -10.63
N ASN A 24 16.82 3.63 -9.31
CA ASN A 24 15.80 2.98 -8.50
C ASN A 24 14.66 3.96 -8.12
N ILE A 25 13.93 4.43 -9.13
CA ILE A 25 12.78 5.31 -8.92
C ILE A 25 11.60 4.46 -8.46
N HIS A 26 11.15 4.75 -7.24
CA HIS A 26 10.03 4.07 -6.61
C HIS A 26 8.83 5.02 -6.49
N GLU A 27 7.72 4.69 -7.14
CA GLU A 27 6.48 5.46 -7.01
C GLU A 27 5.57 4.89 -5.91
N ARG A 28 4.60 5.65 -5.41
CA ARG A 28 3.61 5.18 -4.44
C ARG A 28 2.21 5.41 -4.98
N LEU A 29 1.84 4.56 -5.93
CA LEU A 29 0.61 4.67 -6.72
C LEU A 29 -0.59 4.02 -6.00
N ASP A 30 -0.37 2.91 -5.31
CA ASP A 30 -1.44 2.19 -4.62
C ASP A 30 -1.69 2.78 -3.22
N ARG A 31 -2.90 3.32 -3.00
CA ARG A 31 -3.30 3.95 -1.73
C ARG A 31 -4.67 3.46 -1.29
N GLY A 32 -4.75 2.94 -0.07
CA GLY A 32 -6.00 2.60 0.60
C GLY A 32 -6.51 3.78 1.42
N VAL A 33 -7.80 4.05 1.34
CA VAL A 33 -8.49 5.03 2.18
C VAL A 33 -9.59 4.31 2.93
N ALA A 34 -9.57 4.38 4.25
CA ALA A 34 -10.59 3.79 5.11
C ALA A 34 -11.22 4.88 5.99
N ASN A 35 -12.52 4.72 6.24
CA ASN A 35 -13.19 5.42 7.33
C ASN A 35 -13.09 4.58 8.62
N PRO A 36 -13.30 5.17 9.81
CA PRO A 36 -13.20 4.45 11.07
C PRO A 36 -14.12 3.23 11.15
N SER A 37 -15.32 3.31 10.59
CA SER A 37 -16.27 2.19 10.56
C SER A 37 -15.72 0.98 9.81
N TRP A 38 -15.02 1.20 8.69
CA TRP A 38 -14.38 0.16 7.91
C TRP A 38 -13.16 -0.41 8.65
N TYR A 39 -12.33 0.45 9.24
CA TYR A 39 -11.16 0.02 10.01
C TYR A 39 -11.54 -0.92 11.17
N ASN A 40 -12.62 -0.57 11.88
CA ASN A 40 -13.12 -1.35 13.02
C ASN A 40 -13.66 -2.74 12.64
N LEU A 41 -13.92 -3.03 11.36
CA LEU A 41 -14.29 -4.38 10.90
C LEU A 41 -13.10 -5.35 10.94
N PHE A 42 -11.88 -4.83 10.97
CA PHE A 42 -10.65 -5.61 10.77
C PHE A 42 -9.62 -5.41 11.89
N PRO A 43 -10.01 -5.53 13.19
CA PRO A 43 -9.17 -5.13 14.32
C PRO A 43 -7.87 -5.94 14.47
N ASN A 44 -7.84 -7.16 13.92
CA ASN A 44 -6.70 -8.08 13.99
C ASN A 44 -6.09 -8.39 12.63
N TYR A 45 -6.53 -7.69 11.58
CA TYR A 45 -5.98 -7.92 10.25
C TYR A 45 -4.79 -7.01 9.99
N ARG A 46 -3.94 -7.43 9.07
CA ARG A 46 -2.77 -6.69 8.61
C ARG A 46 -2.87 -6.50 7.11
N LEU A 47 -2.23 -5.44 6.63
CA LEU A 47 -2.09 -5.17 5.21
C LEU A 47 -0.67 -5.54 4.80
N THR A 48 -0.54 -6.50 3.90
CA THR A 48 0.72 -7.00 3.38
C THR A 48 0.81 -6.79 1.88
N HIS A 49 2.04 -6.79 1.36
CA HIS A 49 2.30 -6.66 -0.06
C HIS A 49 2.67 -8.04 -0.61
N LEU A 50 2.00 -8.46 -1.68
CA LEU A 50 2.34 -9.66 -2.42
C LEU A 50 2.93 -9.29 -3.77
N ASN A 51 4.05 -9.93 -4.11
CA ASN A 51 4.63 -9.82 -5.43
C ASN A 51 3.73 -10.51 -6.46
N SER A 52 3.27 -9.77 -7.45
CA SER A 52 2.58 -10.36 -8.60
C SER A 52 3.61 -10.84 -9.62
N PRO A 53 3.53 -12.09 -10.12
CA PRO A 53 4.45 -12.58 -11.14
C PRO A 53 4.18 -11.97 -12.52
N CYS A 54 3.03 -11.33 -12.73
CA CYS A 54 2.58 -10.83 -14.03
C CYS A 54 2.17 -9.35 -14.02
N SER A 55 2.31 -8.65 -12.90
CA SER A 55 2.07 -7.21 -12.81
C SER A 55 3.28 -6.52 -12.21
N ASP A 56 3.53 -5.33 -12.71
CA ASP A 56 4.41 -4.34 -12.11
C ASP A 56 3.87 -3.69 -10.84
N HIS A 57 2.60 -3.92 -10.51
CA HIS A 57 2.00 -3.56 -9.24
C HIS A 57 2.16 -4.64 -8.18
N LEU A 58 2.41 -4.20 -6.94
CA LEU A 58 2.33 -5.04 -5.76
C LEU A 58 0.87 -5.16 -5.33
N LEU A 59 0.40 -6.39 -5.15
CA LEU A 59 -0.95 -6.63 -4.65
C LEU A 59 -1.00 -6.30 -3.17
N ILE A 60 -2.07 -5.62 -2.74
CA ILE A 60 -2.37 -5.39 -1.33
C ILE A 60 -3.24 -6.54 -0.84
N LEU A 61 -2.73 -7.31 0.12
CA LEU A 61 -3.47 -8.37 0.79
C LEU A 61 -3.91 -7.89 2.18
N LEU A 62 -5.17 -8.18 2.53
CA LEU A 62 -5.71 -8.02 3.87
C LEU A 62 -5.90 -9.41 4.50
N ASP A 63 -5.12 -9.76 5.51
CA ASP A 63 -5.11 -11.08 6.15
C ASP A 63 -5.09 -11.02 7.68
N LYS A 64 -5.48 -12.14 8.34
CA LYS A 64 -5.54 -12.28 9.81
C LYS A 64 -4.22 -12.80 10.38
#